data_AF-A0A6A4GJ89-F1
#
_entry.id   AF-A0A6A4GJ89-F1
#
_cell.length_a   1.000
_cell.length_b   1.000
_cell.length_c   1.000
_cell.angle_alpha   90.00
_cell.angle_beta   90.00
_cell.angle_gamma   90.00
#
_symmetry.space_group_name_H-M   'P 1'
#
loop_
_entity.id
_entity.type
_entity.pdbx_description
1 polymer ?
#
loop_
_entity_poly.entity_id
_entity_poly.type
_entity_poly.pdbx_seq_one_letter_code
_entity_poly.pdbx_strand_id
1 'polypeptide(L)'
;KATRYSHAHQVAFSASERLDERILQVHHQILVNRNHPISIAKFLQESPQDPAKRNFYPKLQDHLLTCILGKEFDGDEEEYTDEDRNTIRLSNGKIFAVRTLRINYTTYNVRWDYELINPRTDHCMVMV
;
A
#
# COMPACT_ATOMS: atom_id res chain seq x y z
N LYS A 1 8.97 28.22 7.56
CA LYS A 1 7.54 27.83 7.56
C LYS A 1 7.39 26.64 6.63
N ALA A 2 7.30 25.41 7.15
CA ALA A 2 7.19 24.21 6.33
C ALA A 2 5.77 24.11 5.75
N THR A 3 5.65 24.19 4.43
CA THR A 3 4.41 23.90 3.70
C THR A 3 4.10 22.41 3.87
N ARG A 4 3.09 22.09 4.68
CA ARG A 4 2.54 20.73 4.74
C ARG A 4 1.87 20.43 3.40
N TYR A 5 2.53 19.65 2.56
CA TYR A 5 1.92 19.09 1.36
C TYR A 5 0.80 18.15 1.77
N SER A 6 -0.45 18.60 1.64
CA SER A 6 -1.63 17.75 1.87
C SER A 6 -1.91 16.97 0.59
N HIS A 7 -1.62 15.68 0.59
CA HIS A 7 -2.01 14.83 -0.52
C HIS A 7 -3.44 14.32 -0.32
N ALA A 8 -4.19 14.15 -1.43
CA ALA A 8 -5.59 13.73 -1.42
C ALA A 8 -5.86 12.38 -0.73
N HIS A 9 -4.82 11.59 -0.46
CA HIS A 9 -4.89 10.27 0.16
C HIS A 9 -4.70 10.26 1.70
N GLN A 10 -4.54 11.41 2.34
CA GLN A 10 -4.29 11.47 3.78
C GLN A 10 -5.59 11.25 4.61
N VAL A 11 -5.60 10.30 5.55
CA VAL A 11 -6.77 9.94 6.41
C VAL A 11 -6.69 10.49 7.85
N ALA A 12 -7.78 11.05 8.39
CA ALA A 12 -7.82 11.73 9.70
C ALA A 12 -7.46 10.86 10.92
N PHE A 13 -6.88 11.48 11.97
CA PHE A 13 -6.46 10.78 13.20
C PHE A 13 -7.62 10.12 13.98
N SER A 14 -8.84 10.63 13.81
CA SER A 14 -10.05 10.10 14.44
C SER A 14 -10.53 8.77 13.85
N ALA A 15 -10.04 8.35 12.68
CA ALA A 15 -10.49 7.14 11.99
C ALA A 15 -9.67 5.86 12.33
N SER A 16 -8.95 5.82 13.46
CA SER A 16 -8.07 4.69 13.80
C SER A 16 -8.80 3.65 14.64
N GLU A 17 -8.62 2.37 14.33
CA GLU A 17 -9.01 1.26 15.20
C GLU A 17 -7.76 0.60 15.80
N ARG A 18 -7.89 -0.03 16.99
CA ARG A 18 -6.79 -0.78 17.63
C ARG A 18 -6.63 -2.13 16.94
N LEU A 19 -5.41 -2.48 16.57
CA LEU A 19 -5.08 -3.77 15.95
C LEU A 19 -4.95 -4.87 17.03
N ASP A 20 -5.44 -6.07 16.76
CA ASP A 20 -5.45 -7.21 17.69
C ASP A 20 -4.05 -7.82 17.88
N GLU A 21 -3.71 -8.24 19.10
CA GLU A 21 -2.36 -8.68 19.51
C GLU A 21 -2.03 -10.11 19.04
N ARG A 22 -3.03 -10.91 18.66
CA ARG A 22 -2.89 -12.37 18.44
C ARG A 22 -2.33 -12.82 17.09
N ILE A 23 -1.91 -11.90 16.22
CA ILE A 23 -1.61 -12.20 14.81
C ILE A 23 -0.11 -11.96 14.49
N LEU A 24 0.78 -12.42 15.37
CA LEU A 24 2.23 -12.21 15.20
C LEU A 24 2.84 -13.12 14.11
N GLN A 25 2.08 -14.08 13.58
CA GLN A 25 2.49 -14.90 12.43
C GLN A 25 2.30 -14.19 11.07
N VAL A 26 1.54 -13.10 11.02
CA VAL A 26 1.34 -12.34 9.78
C VAL A 26 2.33 -11.19 9.76
N HIS A 27 3.23 -11.20 8.76
CA HIS A 27 4.29 -10.21 8.59
C HIS A 27 3.74 -8.78 8.41
N HIS A 28 2.64 -8.62 7.68
CA HIS A 28 2.04 -7.32 7.40
C HIS A 28 0.56 -7.28 7.81
N GLN A 29 0.16 -6.24 8.53
CA GLN A 29 -1.23 -6.00 8.89
C GLN A 29 -1.64 -4.61 8.42
N ILE A 30 -2.66 -4.58 7.57
CA ILE A 30 -3.23 -3.34 7.07
C ILE A 30 -4.63 -3.21 7.68
N LEU A 31 -4.96 -2.04 8.22
CA LEU A 31 -6.33 -1.75 8.65
C LEU A 31 -7.29 -1.96 7.46
N VAL A 32 -8.30 -2.81 7.65
CA VAL A 32 -9.26 -3.22 6.61
C VAL A 32 -10.28 -2.09 6.28
N ASN A 33 -10.13 -0.93 6.88
CA ASN A 33 -11.05 0.20 6.72
C ASN A 33 -11.08 0.70 5.26
N ARG A 34 -12.28 0.70 4.66
CA ARG A 34 -12.54 1.13 3.27
C ARG A 34 -13.26 2.49 3.17
N ASN A 35 -13.24 3.31 4.23
CA ASN A 35 -13.98 4.58 4.30
C ASN A 35 -13.37 5.70 3.45
N HIS A 36 -12.19 5.50 2.88
CA HIS A 36 -11.47 6.50 2.10
C HIS A 36 -11.17 5.99 0.68
N PRO A 37 -12.21 5.89 -0.19
CA PRO A 37 -12.03 5.50 -1.58
C PRO A 37 -11.35 6.62 -2.37
N ILE A 38 -10.41 6.22 -3.22
CA ILE A 38 -9.68 7.09 -4.15
C ILE A 38 -9.86 6.50 -5.54
N SER A 39 -10.32 7.33 -6.48
CA SER A 39 -10.34 6.96 -7.89
C SER A 39 -8.91 6.88 -8.40
N ILE A 40 -8.53 5.74 -8.99
CA ILE A 40 -7.19 5.52 -9.55
C ILE A 40 -6.91 6.53 -10.66
N ALA A 41 -7.89 6.77 -11.54
CA ALA A 41 -7.76 7.75 -12.60
C ALA A 41 -7.45 9.15 -12.05
N LYS A 42 -8.16 9.58 -10.98
CA LYS A 42 -7.90 10.86 -10.31
C LYS A 42 -6.52 10.88 -9.66
N PHE A 43 -6.14 9.80 -8.98
CA PHE A 43 -4.83 9.67 -8.33
C PHE A 43 -3.67 9.78 -9.31
N LEU A 44 -3.79 9.18 -10.51
CA LEU A 44 -2.77 9.23 -11.55
C LEU A 44 -2.70 10.59 -12.24
N GLN A 45 -3.83 11.29 -12.37
CA GLN A 45 -3.88 12.65 -12.93
C GLN A 45 -3.29 13.68 -11.97
N GLU A 46 -3.46 13.49 -10.67
CA GLU A 46 -2.82 14.34 -9.66
C GLU A 46 -1.30 14.13 -9.70
N SER A 47 -0.51 15.20 -9.79
CA SER A 47 0.97 15.14 -9.79
C SER A 47 1.58 14.22 -10.87
N PRO A 48 1.38 14.52 -12.17
CA PRO A 48 1.86 13.68 -13.27
C PRO A 48 3.39 13.59 -13.39
N GLN A 49 4.12 14.50 -12.73
CA GLN A 49 5.59 14.51 -12.68
C GLN A 49 6.16 13.66 -11.53
N ASP A 50 5.30 13.04 -10.71
CA ASP A 50 5.74 12.18 -9.63
C ASP A 50 6.36 10.88 -10.18
N PRO A 51 7.66 10.62 -9.94
CA PRO A 51 8.32 9.42 -10.45
C PRO A 51 7.69 8.13 -9.91
N ALA A 52 7.07 8.16 -8.72
CA ALA A 52 6.39 7.00 -8.15
C ALA A 52 5.09 6.64 -8.89
N LYS A 53 4.52 7.56 -9.68
CA LYS A 53 3.31 7.33 -10.47
C LYS A 53 3.59 6.84 -11.89
N ARG A 54 4.86 6.85 -12.32
CA ARG A 54 5.26 6.39 -13.64
C ARG A 54 4.96 4.90 -13.78
N ASN A 55 4.16 4.54 -14.78
CA ASN A 55 3.72 3.16 -15.04
C ASN A 55 3.02 2.50 -13.83
N PHE A 56 2.45 3.28 -12.91
CA PHE A 56 1.86 2.75 -11.68
C PHE A 56 0.74 1.75 -11.95
N TYR A 57 -0.16 2.05 -12.90
CA TYR A 57 -1.31 1.19 -13.16
C TYR A 57 -0.94 -0.16 -13.80
N PRO A 58 -0.10 -0.20 -14.87
CA PRO A 58 0.44 -1.47 -15.36
C PRO A 58 1.17 -2.26 -14.27
N LYS A 59 2.07 -1.63 -13.51
CA LYS A 59 2.81 -2.29 -12.40
C LYS A 59 1.87 -2.85 -11.32
N LEU A 60 0.78 -2.14 -11.02
CA LEU A 60 -0.24 -2.64 -10.11
C LEU A 60 -0.96 -3.87 -10.68
N GLN A 61 -1.29 -3.89 -11.97
CA GLN A 61 -1.89 -5.05 -12.63
C GLN A 61 -0.94 -6.25 -12.60
N ASP A 62 0.34 -6.03 -12.92
CA ASP A 62 1.37 -7.06 -12.92
C ASP A 62 1.54 -7.67 -11.52
N HIS A 63 1.62 -6.82 -10.49
CA HIS A 63 1.68 -7.26 -9.11
C HIS A 63 0.46 -8.09 -8.70
N LEU A 64 -0.75 -7.64 -9.05
CA LEU A 64 -1.98 -8.37 -8.75
C LEU A 64 -2.06 -9.71 -9.49
N LEU A 65 -1.58 -9.77 -10.74
CA LEU A 65 -1.47 -11.02 -11.51
C LEU A 65 -0.54 -12.00 -10.82
N THR A 66 0.68 -11.58 -10.45
CA THR A 66 1.64 -12.40 -9.70
C THR A 66 1.03 -12.93 -8.41
N CYS A 67 0.33 -12.08 -7.64
CA CYS A 67 -0.34 -12.50 -6.41
C CYS A 67 -1.46 -13.51 -6.67
N ILE A 68 -2.30 -13.32 -7.70
CA ILE A 68 -3.41 -14.24 -8.03
C ILE A 68 -2.87 -15.59 -8.53
N LEU A 69 -1.78 -15.57 -9.30
CA LEU A 69 -1.11 -16.76 -9.80
C LEU A 69 -0.32 -17.50 -8.72
N GLY A 70 -0.14 -16.91 -7.53
CA GLY A 70 0.61 -17.51 -6.44
C GLY A 70 2.10 -17.64 -6.72
N LYS A 71 2.65 -16.82 -7.62
CA LYS A 71 4.09 -16.76 -7.89
C LYS A 71 4.79 -16.06 -6.71
N GLU A 72 5.94 -16.60 -6.31
CA GLU A 72 6.78 -15.94 -5.32
C GLU A 72 7.36 -14.65 -5.91
N PHE A 73 7.42 -13.60 -5.09
CA PHE A 73 8.08 -12.35 -5.48
C PHE A 73 9.59 -12.54 -5.29
N ASP A 74 10.32 -12.67 -6.39
CA ASP A 74 11.78 -12.91 -6.41
C ASP A 74 12.61 -11.61 -6.46
N GLY A 75 11.93 -10.46 -6.49
CA GLY A 75 12.56 -9.14 -6.55
C GLY A 75 12.56 -8.52 -7.94
N ASP A 76 12.25 -9.30 -8.98
CA ASP A 76 12.06 -8.81 -10.33
C ASP A 76 10.56 -8.62 -10.63
N GLU A 77 10.24 -7.57 -11.38
CA GLU A 77 8.89 -7.36 -11.87
C GLU A 77 8.66 -8.34 -13.03
N GLU A 78 7.84 -9.37 -12.80
CA GLU A 78 7.34 -10.23 -13.86
C GLU A 78 6.62 -9.39 -14.92
N GLU A 79 7.12 -9.42 -16.15
CA GLU A 79 6.52 -8.69 -17.26
C GLU A 79 5.35 -9.49 -17.84
N TYR A 80 4.14 -8.94 -17.72
CA TYR A 80 2.94 -9.49 -18.33
C TYR A 80 2.60 -8.77 -19.64
N THR A 81 1.97 -9.51 -20.56
CA THR A 81 1.47 -8.93 -21.80
C THR A 81 0.24 -8.04 -21.55
N ASP A 82 -0.09 -7.18 -22.50
CA ASP A 82 -1.29 -6.34 -22.38
C ASP A 82 -2.58 -7.18 -22.39
N GLU A 83 -2.56 -8.33 -23.07
CA GLU A 83 -3.63 -9.33 -23.04
C GLU A 83 -3.81 -9.90 -21.63
N ASP A 84 -2.72 -10.26 -20.95
CA ASP A 84 -2.75 -10.75 -19.57
C ASP A 84 -3.27 -9.68 -18.60
N ARG A 85 -2.77 -8.43 -18.72
CA ARG A 85 -3.22 -7.31 -17.89
C ARG A 85 -4.71 -7.01 -18.05
N ASN A 86 -5.25 -7.20 -19.25
CA ASN A 86 -6.67 -7.01 -19.55
C ASN A 86 -7.59 -8.03 -18.87
N THR A 87 -7.04 -9.14 -18.36
CA THR A 87 -7.80 -10.12 -17.56
C THR A 87 -8.14 -9.60 -16.16
N ILE A 88 -7.34 -8.66 -15.62
CA ILE A 88 -7.57 -8.05 -14.31
C ILE A 88 -8.33 -6.74 -14.45
N ARG A 89 -9.41 -6.60 -13.67
CA ARG A 89 -10.16 -5.36 -13.53
C ARG A 89 -10.36 -5.01 -12.07
N LEU A 90 -9.94 -3.81 -11.69
CA LEU A 90 -10.19 -3.27 -10.35
C LEU A 90 -11.65 -2.81 -10.25
N SER A 91 -12.35 -3.34 -9.26
CA SER A 91 -13.76 -2.99 -9.02
C SER A 91 -13.91 -1.47 -8.84
N ASN A 92 -14.80 -0.87 -9.63
CA ASN A 92 -15.08 0.57 -9.62
C ASN A 92 -13.88 1.50 -9.88
N GLY A 93 -12.73 0.96 -10.32
CA GLY A 93 -11.50 1.75 -10.53
C GLY A 93 -11.02 2.49 -9.27
N LYS A 94 -11.22 1.88 -8.09
CA LYS A 94 -10.91 2.51 -6.80
C LYS A 94 -9.83 1.75 -6.04
N ILE A 95 -8.95 2.52 -5.41
CA ILE A 95 -8.06 2.07 -4.34
C ILE A 95 -8.51 2.72 -3.03
N PHE A 96 -8.13 2.16 -1.89
CA PHE A 96 -8.50 2.68 -0.57
C PHE A 96 -7.26 3.17 0.14
N ALA A 97 -7.28 4.43 0.58
CA ALA A 97 -6.23 4.93 1.45
C ALA A 97 -6.42 4.36 2.86
N VAL A 98 -5.42 3.61 3.28
CA VAL A 98 -5.31 3.07 4.64
C VAL A 98 -4.41 3.97 5.45
N ARG A 99 -4.73 4.14 6.73
CA ARG A 99 -4.01 5.07 7.60
C ARG A 99 -2.81 4.44 8.29
N THR A 100 -2.87 3.14 8.53
CA THR A 100 -1.91 2.46 9.38
C THR A 100 -1.59 1.10 8.80
N LEU A 101 -0.31 0.89 8.55
CA LEU A 101 0.29 -0.40 8.23
C LEU A 101 1.13 -0.80 9.44
N ARG A 102 0.93 -2.00 9.95
CA ARG A 102 1.77 -2.60 10.98
C ARG A 102 2.62 -3.70 10.35
N ILE A 103 3.93 -3.61 10.51
CA ILE A 103 4.87 -4.64 10.06
C ILE A 103 5.38 -5.33 11.31
N ASN A 104 5.11 -6.63 11.43
CA ASN A 104 5.62 -7.45 12.52
C ASN A 104 6.97 -8.05 12.11
N TYR A 105 7.98 -7.90 12.95
CA TYR A 105 9.30 -8.48 12.72
C TYR A 105 9.84 -9.14 13.98
N THR A 106 10.76 -10.09 13.79
CA THR A 106 11.54 -10.70 14.86
C THR A 106 12.84 -9.94 15.03
N THR A 107 13.05 -9.38 16.21
CA THR A 107 14.36 -8.83 16.56
C THR A 107 15.41 -9.94 16.69
N TYR A 108 16.70 -9.59 16.57
CA TYR A 108 17.82 -10.54 16.73
C TYR A 108 17.79 -11.34 18.04
N ASN A 109 17.18 -10.79 19.11
CA ASN A 109 17.02 -11.46 20.39
C ASN A 109 15.78 -12.39 20.44
N VAL A 110 15.22 -12.76 19.28
CA VAL A 110 14.03 -13.62 19.13
C VAL A 110 12.82 -13.05 19.89
N ARG A 111 12.74 -11.72 20.00
CA ARG A 111 11.56 -11.02 20.52
C ARG A 111 10.71 -10.55 19.36
N TRP A 112 9.40 -10.75 19.48
CA TRP A 112 8.43 -10.16 18.57
C TRP A 112 8.29 -8.68 18.85
N ASP A 113 8.43 -7.89 17.79
CA ASP A 113 8.25 -6.46 17.81
C ASP A 113 7.49 -6.04 16.54
N TYR A 114 7.05 -4.79 16.50
CA TYR A 114 6.31 -4.28 15.36
C TYR A 114 6.57 -2.81 15.12
N GLU A 115 6.61 -2.43 13.84
CA GLU A 115 6.64 -1.04 13.42
C GLU A 115 5.28 -0.64 12.88
N LEU A 116 4.87 0.59 13.21
CA LEU A 116 3.60 1.17 12.79
C LEU A 116 3.87 2.33 11.84
N ILE A 117 3.64 2.09 10.55
CA ILE A 117 3.77 3.11 9.53
C ILE A 117 2.48 3.91 9.47
N ASN A 118 2.59 5.21 9.68
CA ASN A 118 1.50 6.15 9.53
C ASN A 118 1.97 7.36 8.70
N PRO A 119 1.43 7.54 7.48
CA PRO A 119 1.85 8.60 6.55
C PRO A 119 1.71 10.04 7.08
N ARG A 120 1.02 10.24 8.22
CA ARG A 120 0.81 11.56 8.84
C ARG A 120 1.72 11.85 10.03
N THR A 121 2.51 10.88 10.46
CA THR A 121 3.45 11.03 11.59
C THR A 121 4.89 10.99 11.08
N ASP A 122 5.85 11.32 11.94
CA ASP A 122 7.28 11.25 11.60
C ASP A 122 7.73 9.81 11.26
N HIS A 123 6.94 8.80 11.64
CA HIS A 123 7.06 7.40 11.20
C HIS A 123 6.35 7.14 9.86
N CYS A 124 6.67 7.93 8.83
CA CYS A 124 6.10 7.79 7.48
C CYS A 124 7.08 7.19 6.46
N MET A 125 8.35 7.06 6.80
CA MET A 125 9.38 6.54 5.91
C MET A 125 9.50 5.03 6.04
N VAL A 126 9.64 4.36 4.91
CA VAL A 126 9.96 2.93 4.84
C VAL A 126 11.32 2.82 4.18
N MET A 127 12.29 2.18 4.84
CA MET A 127 13.55 1.81 4.20
C MET A 127 13.36 0.43 3.57
N VAL A 128 13.70 0.33 2.28
CA VAL A 128 13.70 -0.91 1.48
C VAL A 128 15.14 -1.37 1.35
#